data_AF-A0A430DM65-F1
#
_entry.id   AF-A0A430DM65-F1
#
_cell.length_a   1.000
_cell.length_b   1.000
_cell.length_c   1.000
_cell.angle_alpha   90.00
_cell.angle_beta   90.00
_cell.angle_gamma   90.00
#
_symmetry.space_group_name_H-M   'P 1'
#
loop_
_entity.id
_entity.type
_entity.pdbx_description
1 polymer ?
#
loop_
_entity_poly.entity_id
_entity_poly.type
_entity_poly.pdbx_seq_one_letter_code
_entity_poly.pdbx_strand_id
1 'polypeptide(L)'
;MLVGDRVVATHGLSPEAAGAWLDERDLAVEPAGVARGDATFPMRLPLESEAVGRVGWLVLGPRPDGTIYGKDERKALGEAAGPVARAIAIAGMRERRDGEVLARIRRLEDLLLARAGHAAPGIAPAPSLAAGG
;
A
#
# COMPACT_ATOMS: atom_id res chain seq x y z
N MET A 1 9.80 -5.71 -3.64
CA MET A 1 8.68 -6.04 -2.74
C MET A 1 7.39 -5.91 -3.52
N LEU A 2 6.58 -6.97 -3.47
CA LEU A 2 5.28 -7.03 -4.13
C LEU A 2 4.20 -7.05 -3.06
N VAL A 3 3.20 -6.17 -3.20
CA VAL A 3 2.01 -6.15 -2.35
C VAL A 3 0.82 -6.35 -3.29
N GLY A 4 0.08 -7.44 -3.10
CA GLY A 4 -0.87 -7.91 -4.10
C GLY A 4 -0.17 -8.22 -5.44
N ASP A 5 -0.63 -7.55 -6.50
CA ASP A 5 -0.16 -7.61 -7.89
C ASP A 5 0.67 -6.40 -8.30
N ARG A 6 1.16 -5.61 -7.34
CA ARG A 6 1.89 -4.37 -7.62
C ARG A 6 3.31 -4.38 -7.07
N VAL A 7 4.24 -3.87 -7.88
CA VAL A 7 5.59 -3.50 -7.45
C VAL A 7 5.54 -2.24 -6.58
N VAL A 8 5.89 -2.37 -5.31
CA VAL A 8 5.93 -1.25 -4.35
C VAL A 8 7.35 -0.73 -4.12
N ALA A 9 8.35 -1.59 -4.26
CA ALA A 9 9.76 -1.22 -4.13
C ALA A 9 10.66 -2.21 -4.88
N THR A 10 11.79 -1.74 -5.41
CA THR A 10 12.83 -2.59 -5.99
C THR A 10 14.20 -2.24 -5.41
N HIS A 11 15.11 -3.21 -5.45
CA HIS A 11 16.51 -3.01 -5.11
C HIS A 11 17.35 -3.88 -6.05
N GLY A 12 18.37 -3.29 -6.70
CA GLY A 12 19.21 -4.00 -7.68
C GLY A 12 18.53 -4.32 -9.02
N LEU A 13 17.28 -3.90 -9.23
CA LEU A 13 16.52 -4.04 -10.48
C LEU A 13 15.67 -2.78 -10.71
N SER A 14 15.44 -2.40 -11.97
CA SER A 14 14.52 -1.30 -12.28
C SER A 14 13.06 -1.70 -11.97
N PRO A 15 12.20 -0.74 -11.58
CA PRO A 15 10.77 -0.98 -11.38
C PRO A 15 10.07 -1.54 -12.62
N GLU A 16 10.47 -1.10 -13.81
CA GLU A 16 9.90 -1.56 -15.09
C GLU A 16 10.22 -3.03 -15.36
N ALA A 17 11.47 -3.46 -15.15
CA ALA A 17 11.85 -4.87 -15.29
C ALA A 17 11.16 -5.76 -14.24
N ALA A 18 10.97 -5.26 -13.01
CA ALA A 18 10.19 -5.95 -12.00
C ALA A 18 8.71 -6.09 -12.41
N GLY A 19 8.15 -5.05 -13.03
CA GLY A 19 6.78 -5.04 -13.54
C GLY A 19 6.60 -6.04 -14.68
N ALA A 20 7.46 -6.00 -15.70
CA ALA A 20 7.42 -6.94 -16.80
C ALA A 20 7.53 -8.40 -16.33
N TRP A 21 8.40 -8.68 -15.35
CA TRP A 21 8.51 -10.01 -14.76
C TRP A 21 7.22 -10.45 -14.04
N LEU A 22 6.52 -9.52 -13.39
CA LEU A 22 5.28 -9.77 -12.68
C LEU A 22 4.11 -9.98 -13.63
N ASP A 23 4.04 -9.21 -14.72
CA ASP A 23 2.96 -9.30 -15.72
C ASP A 23 2.95 -10.67 -16.44
N GLU A 24 4.11 -11.31 -16.56
CA GLU A 24 4.25 -12.64 -17.16
C GLU A 24 3.86 -13.80 -16.22
N ARG A 25 3.56 -13.53 -14.95
CA ARG A 25 3.43 -14.57 -13.91
C ARG A 25 2.25 -14.34 -12.98
N ASP A 26 1.54 -15.42 -12.68
CA ASP A 26 0.57 -15.43 -11.59
C ASP A 26 1.20 -15.98 -10.30
N LEU A 27 1.64 -15.08 -9.42
CA LEU A 27 2.20 -15.47 -8.14
C LEU A 27 1.19 -16.11 -7.19
N ALA A 28 -0.11 -16.00 -7.43
CA ALA A 28 -1.09 -16.67 -6.59
C ALA A 28 -1.00 -18.20 -6.69
N VAL A 29 -0.58 -18.71 -7.86
CA VAL A 29 -0.50 -20.15 -8.17
C VAL A 29 0.94 -20.68 -8.22
N GLU A 30 1.94 -19.80 -8.28
CA GLU A 30 3.35 -20.20 -8.28
C GLU A 30 3.79 -20.84 -6.95
N PRO A 31 4.65 -21.88 -7.00
CA PRO A 31 5.15 -22.51 -5.80
C PRO A 31 6.11 -21.59 -5.03
N ALA A 32 5.98 -21.63 -3.70
CA ALA A 32 6.94 -21.00 -2.79
C ALA A 32 8.29 -21.75 -2.79
N GLY A 33 9.36 -21.00 -2.52
CA GLY A 33 10.72 -21.53 -2.42
C GLY A 33 11.59 -21.19 -3.63
N VAL A 34 12.44 -22.15 -4.02
CA VAL A 34 13.45 -21.92 -5.06
C VAL A 34 12.91 -22.29 -6.43
N ALA A 35 12.79 -21.30 -7.31
CA ALA A 35 12.46 -21.47 -8.72
C ALA A 35 13.74 -21.42 -9.57
N ARG A 36 14.42 -22.55 -9.72
CA ARG A 36 15.73 -22.63 -10.40
C ARG A 36 15.74 -22.12 -11.85
N GLY A 37 14.60 -22.16 -12.53
CA GLY A 37 14.47 -21.66 -13.90
C GLY A 37 14.25 -20.15 -14.00
N ASP A 38 14.05 -19.46 -12.88
CA ASP A 38 13.86 -18.02 -12.87
C ASP A 38 15.18 -17.30 -12.65
N ALA A 39 15.69 -16.70 -13.72
CA ALA A 39 16.94 -15.93 -13.68
C ALA A 39 16.78 -14.57 -12.96
N THR A 40 15.55 -14.05 -12.86
CA THR A 40 15.28 -12.72 -12.29
C THR A 40 15.02 -12.84 -10.79
N PHE A 41 14.16 -13.76 -10.38
CA PHE A 41 13.79 -13.99 -8.98
C PHE A 41 13.74 -15.48 -8.65
N PRO A 42 14.91 -16.14 -8.46
CA PRO A 42 14.99 -17.57 -8.17
C PRO A 42 14.47 -17.94 -6.77
N MET A 43 14.19 -16.98 -5.89
CA MET A 43 13.63 -17.26 -4.57
C MET A 43 12.34 -16.47 -4.34
N ARG A 44 11.30 -17.19 -3.94
CA ARG A 44 9.96 -16.62 -3.68
C ARG A 44 9.44 -17.10 -2.34
N LEU A 45 8.83 -16.20 -1.61
CA LEU A 45 8.31 -16.48 -0.28
C LEU A 45 6.97 -15.77 -0.09
N PRO A 46 5.90 -16.50 0.28
CA PRO A 46 4.64 -15.86 0.61
C PRO A 46 4.82 -15.07 1.91
N LEU A 47 4.33 -13.84 1.91
CA LEU A 47 4.22 -13.02 3.11
C LEU A 47 2.86 -13.32 3.73
N GLU A 48 2.83 -14.30 4.62
CA GLU A 48 1.62 -14.74 5.29
C GLU A 48 1.82 -14.91 6.79
N SER A 49 0.75 -14.69 7.56
CA SER A 49 0.70 -15.04 8.97
C SER A 49 -0.71 -15.49 9.35
N GLU A 50 -0.83 -16.28 10.41
CA GLU A 50 -2.12 -16.78 10.90
C GLU A 50 -3.12 -15.65 11.20
N ALA A 51 -2.63 -14.50 11.66
CA ALA A 51 -3.49 -13.40 12.09
C ALA A 51 -4.09 -12.58 10.93
N VAL A 52 -3.39 -12.47 9.80
CA VAL A 52 -3.78 -11.57 8.69
C VAL A 52 -3.88 -12.26 7.33
N GLY A 53 -3.61 -13.57 7.26
CA GLY A 53 -3.52 -14.30 6.01
C GLY A 53 -2.32 -13.86 5.18
N ARG A 54 -2.39 -14.11 3.86
CA ARG A 54 -1.37 -13.70 2.90
C ARG A 54 -1.59 -12.26 2.46
N VAL A 55 -0.55 -11.43 2.59
CA VAL A 55 -0.58 -10.00 2.21
C VAL A 55 0.25 -9.69 0.96
N GLY A 56 1.05 -10.64 0.49
CA GLY A 56 1.86 -10.48 -0.72
C GLY A 56 2.98 -11.50 -0.82
N TRP A 57 4.02 -11.13 -1.58
CA TRP A 57 5.16 -11.99 -1.86
C TRP A 57 6.48 -11.22 -1.69
N LEU A 58 7.44 -11.89 -1.05
CA LEU A 58 8.85 -11.51 -1.07
C LEU A 58 9.54 -12.32 -2.17
N VAL A 59 10.10 -11.60 -3.14
CA VAL A 59 10.88 -12.18 -4.24
C VAL A 59 12.30 -11.66 -4.16
N LEU A 60 13.27 -12.56 -4.29
CA LEU A 60 14.70 -12.24 -4.19
C LEU A 60 15.41 -12.69 -5.47
N GLY A 61 16.30 -11.83 -5.95
CA GLY A 61 17.10 -12.07 -7.14
C GLY A 61 18.19 -13.14 -6.93
N PRO A 62 18.97 -13.45 -7.97
CA PRO A 62 20.09 -14.38 -7.84
C PRO A 62 21.11 -13.84 -6.85
N ARG A 63 21.83 -14.74 -6.18
CA ARG A 63 22.94 -14.35 -5.32
C ARG A 63 24.06 -13.75 -6.17
N PRO A 64 24.81 -12.75 -5.66
CA PRO A 64 25.95 -12.17 -6.38
C PRO A 64 27.03 -13.20 -6.74
N ASP A 65 27.15 -14.26 -5.94
CA ASP A 65 28.09 -15.37 -6.16
C ASP A 65 27.55 -16.46 -7.11
N GLY A 66 26.33 -16.29 -7.63
CA GLY A 66 25.67 -17.24 -8.53
C GLY A 66 25.17 -18.53 -7.86
N THR A 67 25.34 -18.67 -6.54
CA THR A 67 24.88 -19.87 -5.82
C THR A 67 23.39 -19.82 -5.53
N ILE A 68 22.80 -20.99 -5.24
CA ILE A 68 21.40 -21.11 -4.86
C ILE A 68 21.26 -20.87 -3.35
N TYR A 69 20.17 -20.22 -2.96
CA TYR A 69 19.80 -20.05 -1.55
C TYR A 69 19.82 -21.38 -0.79
N GLY A 70 20.63 -21.45 0.27
CA GLY A 70 20.84 -22.61 1.11
C GLY A 70 19.65 -22.91 2.04
N LYS A 71 19.71 -24.05 2.73
CA LYS A 71 18.65 -24.45 3.68
C LYS A 71 18.47 -23.43 4.79
N ASP A 72 19.57 -22.96 5.37
CA ASP A 72 19.54 -22.05 6.52
C ASP A 72 19.04 -20.67 6.14
N GLU A 73 19.43 -20.16 4.97
CA GLU A 73 18.92 -18.90 4.42
C GLU A 73 17.41 -18.95 4.19
N ARG A 74 16.92 -20.03 3.56
CA ARG A 74 15.48 -20.22 3.34
C ARG A 74 14.71 -20.32 4.65
N LYS A 75 15.29 -20.98 5.66
CA LYS A 75 14.71 -21.06 7.00
C LYS A 75 14.62 -19.67 7.64
N ALA A 76 15.71 -18.90 7.64
CA ALA A 76 15.74 -17.56 8.19
C ALA A 76 14.74 -16.62 7.48
N LEU A 77 14.65 -16.70 6.16
CA LEU A 77 13.65 -15.97 5.38
C LEU A 77 12.22 -16.37 5.77
N GLY A 78 11.95 -17.67 5.93
CA GLY A 78 10.66 -18.18 6.39
C GLY A 78 10.27 -17.66 7.78
N GLU A 79 11.22 -17.62 8.72
CA GLU A 79 11.01 -17.07 10.06
C GLU A 79 10.72 -15.56 10.05
N ALA A 80 11.32 -14.83 9.10
CA ALA A 80 11.07 -13.40 8.91
C ALA A 80 9.73 -13.10 8.21
N ALA A 81 9.18 -14.03 7.42
CA ALA A 81 7.98 -13.81 6.60
C ALA A 81 6.76 -13.39 7.43
N GLY A 82 6.46 -14.11 8.51
CA GLY A 82 5.29 -13.85 9.36
C GLY A 82 5.33 -12.48 10.05
N PRO A 83 6.43 -12.09 10.73
CA PRO A 83 6.62 -10.73 11.24
C PRO A 83 6.46 -9.64 10.18
N VAL A 84 7.05 -9.82 8.99
CA VAL A 84 6.95 -8.87 7.88
C VAL A 84 5.50 -8.75 7.39
N ALA A 85 4.79 -9.87 7.22
CA ALA A 85 3.39 -9.90 6.81
C ALA A 85 2.50 -9.10 7.78
N ARG A 86 2.68 -9.28 9.09
CA ARG A 86 1.96 -8.52 10.11
C ARG A 86 2.25 -7.02 10.05
N ALA A 87 3.53 -6.65 9.87
CA ALA A 87 3.91 -5.25 9.77
C ALA A 87 3.25 -4.55 8.57
N ILE A 88 3.26 -5.21 7.40
CA ILE A 88 2.60 -4.71 6.19
C ILE A 88 1.09 -4.57 6.42
N ALA A 89 0.43 -5.57 7.00
CA ALA A 89 -1.00 -5.50 7.29
C ALA A 89 -1.35 -4.35 8.23
N ILE A 90 -0.57 -4.15 9.30
CA ILE A 90 -0.77 -3.05 10.25
C ILE A 90 -0.60 -1.70 9.56
N ALA A 91 0.44 -1.55 8.73
CA ALA A 91 0.66 -0.33 7.97
C ALA A 91 -0.51 -0.05 7.01
N GLY A 92 -0.96 -1.05 6.25
CA GLY A 92 -2.10 -0.90 5.33
C GLY A 92 -3.41 -0.57 6.05
N MET A 93 -3.66 -1.16 7.22
CA MET A 93 -4.82 -0.78 8.05
C MET A 93 -4.77 0.67 8.52
N ARG A 94 -3.58 1.16 8.88
CA ARG A 94 -3.38 2.56 9.29
C ARG A 94 -3.62 3.51 8.11
N GLU A 95 -3.00 3.25 6.97
CA GLU A 95 -3.18 4.08 5.76
C GLU A 95 -4.66 4.16 5.33
N ARG A 96 -5.38 3.03 5.34
CA ARG A 96 -6.82 3.03 5.02
C ARG A 96 -7.62 3.88 6.00
N ARG A 97 -7.36 3.73 7.30
CA ARG A 97 -8.04 4.50 8.34
C ARG A 97 -7.78 5.99 8.18
N ASP A 98 -6.54 6.39 7.93
CA ASP A 98 -6.17 7.79 7.74
C ASP A 98 -6.82 8.37 6.48
N GLY A 99 -6.86 7.60 5.39
CA GLY A 99 -7.57 7.96 4.16
C GLY A 99 -9.08 8.16 4.37
N GLU A 100 -9.74 7.29 5.13
CA GLU A 100 -11.17 7.41 5.47
C GLU A 100 -11.46 8.69 6.30
N VAL A 101 -10.59 8.98 7.27
CA VAL A 101 -10.69 10.20 8.09
C VAL A 101 -10.52 11.45 7.23
N LEU A 102 -9.48 11.49 6.38
CA LEU A 102 -9.24 12.62 5.48
C LEU A 102 -10.38 12.82 4.48
N ALA A 103 -10.92 11.74 3.91
CA ALA A 103 -12.07 11.81 3.01
C ALA A 103 -13.33 12.33 3.73
N ARG A 104 -13.52 11.95 4.99
CA ARG A 104 -14.62 12.47 5.81
C ARG A 104 -14.44 13.96 6.12
N ILE A 105 -13.23 14.39 6.47
CA ILE A 105 -12.92 15.81 6.73
C ILE A 105 -13.21 16.63 5.47
N ARG A 106 -12.67 16.24 4.31
CA ARG A 106 -12.92 16.95 3.03
C ARG A 106 -14.41 17.11 2.72
N ARG A 107 -15.18 16.02 2.85
CA ARG A 107 -16.64 16.09 2.65
C ARG A 107 -17.32 17.08 3.59
N LEU A 108 -16.89 17.16 4.85
CA LEU A 108 -17.45 18.10 5.81
C LEU A 108 -17.03 19.54 5.49
N GLU A 109 -15.79 19.77 5.09
CA GLU A 109 -15.29 21.08 4.64
C GLU A 109 -16.07 21.57 3.42
N ASP A 110 -16.28 20.71 2.42
CA ASP A 110 -17.07 21.03 1.22
C ASP A 110 -18.52 21.41 1.57
N LEU A 111 -19.16 20.67 2.47
CA LEU A 111 -20.53 20.96 2.93
C LEU A 111 -20.60 22.29 3.69
N LEU A 112 -19.62 22.58 4.53
CA LEU A 112 -19.55 23.85 5.27
C LEU A 112 -19.32 25.03 4.34
N LEU A 113 -18.42 24.90 3.35
CA LEU A 113 -18.19 25.91 2.32
C LEU A 113 -19.45 26.15 1.47
N ALA A 114 -20.12 25.09 1.04
CA ALA A 114 -21.36 25.19 0.30
C ALA A 114 -22.44 25.92 1.12
N ARG A 115 -22.59 25.59 2.41
CA ARG A 115 -23.57 26.25 3.29
C ARG A 115 -23.23 27.70 3.58
N ALA A 116 -21.94 28.03 3.76
CA ALA A 116 -21.49 29.40 3.95
C ALA A 116 -21.69 30.26 2.68
N GLY A 117 -21.50 29.68 1.49
CA GLY A 117 -21.79 30.33 0.21
C GLY A 117 -23.28 30.54 -0.07
N HIS A 118 -24.16 29.70 0.49
CA HIS A 118 -25.62 29.88 0.42
C HIS A 118 -26.17 30.84 1.48
N ALA A 119 -25.38 31.18 2.50
CA ALA A 119 -25.74 32.14 3.55
C ALA A 119 -25.38 33.59 3.17
N ALA A 120 -25.82 34.05 2.00
CA ALA A 120 -26.00 35.47 1.68
C ALA A 120 -27.13 35.59 0.65
N PRO A 121 -28.35 35.92 1.12
CA PRO A 121 -28.74 37.32 1.14
C PRO A 121 -29.57 37.69 2.38
N GLY A 122 -29.36 38.91 2.89
CA GLY A 122 -30.34 39.55 3.78
C GLY A 122 -29.88 39.83 5.21
N ILE A 123 -28.82 40.63 5.36
CA ILE A 123 -28.87 41.64 6.43
C ILE A 123 -29.16 42.95 5.71
N ALA A 124 -30.45 43.27 5.58
CA ALA A 124 -30.84 44.61 5.19
C ALA A 124 -30.29 45.60 6.25
N PRO A 125 -29.60 46.68 5.86
CA PRO A 125 -29.19 47.69 6.81
C PRO A 125 -30.44 48.27 7.48
N ALA A 126 -30.44 48.29 8.81
CA ALA A 126 -31.51 48.86 9.61
C ALA A 126 -31.81 50.30 9.14
N PRO A 127 -33.09 50.69 8.98
CA PRO A 127 -33.43 52.05 8.62
C PRO A 127 -32.94 53.01 9.72
N SER A 128 -32.03 53.90 9.32
CA SER A 128 -31.62 55.05 10.13
C SER A 128 -32.86 55.89 10.41
N LEU A 129 -33.28 55.92 11.68
CA LEU A 129 -34.25 56.87 12.20
C LEU A 129 -33.62 58.26 12.19
N ALA A 130 -33.76 58.93 11.05
CA ALA A 130 -33.64 60.36 10.97
C ALA A 130 -34.98 61.02 11.38
N ALA A 131 -34.84 62.05 12.21
CA ALA A 131 -35.73 63.21 12.35
C ALA A 131 -37.09 63.06 13.08
N GLY A 132 -37.11 63.70 14.25
CA GLY A 132 -38.24 64.43 14.85
C GLY A 132 -37.67 65.10 16.11
N GLY A 133 -37.55 66.42 16.23
CA GLY A 133 -38.43 67.48 15.79
C GLY A 133 -38.99 68.14 17.05
#